data_AF-A0A7S4ESZ6-F1
#
_entry.id   AF-A0A7S4ESZ6-F1
#
_cell.length_a   1.000
_cell.length_b   1.000
_cell.length_c   1.000
_cell.angle_alpha   90.00
_cell.angle_beta   90.00
_cell.angle_gamma   90.00
#
_symmetry.space_group_name_H-M   'P 1'
#
loop_
_entity.id
_entity.type
_entity.pdbx_description
1 polymer ?
#
loop_
_entity_poly.entity_id
_entity_poly.type
_entity_poly.pdbx_seq_one_letter_code
_entity_poly.pdbx_strand_id
1 'polypeptide(L)'
;MEGEKRVLRKVICEPSSENDECEQCADSDLDEPYCISTGYKREVRCAFSSAMNFSDADAYITFQSCTPPPSDFATFVKFEVLMFLLFSLSLSIVTRRKHRLHALQHHRIQQYLA
;
A
#
# COMPACT_ATOMS: atom_id res chain seq x y z
N MET A 1 -28.19 42.88 27.28
CA MET A 1 -26.92 42.33 26.77
C MET A 1 -27.20 40.91 26.32
N GLU A 2 -27.67 40.74 25.09
CA GLU A 2 -27.96 39.43 24.52
C GLU A 2 -26.64 38.78 24.07
N GLY A 3 -26.33 37.63 24.68
CA GLY A 3 -25.17 36.82 24.32
C GLY A 3 -25.43 36.10 23.01
N GLU A 4 -24.78 36.56 21.95
CA GLU A 4 -24.76 35.93 20.64
C GLU A 4 -24.13 34.54 20.74
N LYS A 5 -24.95 33.48 20.83
CA LYS A 5 -24.50 32.10 20.73
C LYS A 5 -24.04 31.86 19.30
N ARG A 6 -22.73 31.99 19.05
CA ARG A 6 -22.11 31.53 17.80
C ARG A 6 -22.28 30.02 17.69
N VAL A 7 -23.24 29.59 16.89
CA VAL A 7 -23.36 28.19 16.47
C VAL A 7 -22.11 27.88 15.64
N LEU A 8 -21.17 27.13 16.21
CA LEU A 8 -20.02 26.61 15.47
C LEU A 8 -20.55 25.69 14.37
N ARG A 9 -20.57 26.20 13.12
CA ARG A 9 -20.84 25.37 11.95
C ARG A 9 -19.68 24.39 11.81
N LYS A 10 -20.00 23.09 11.85
CA LYS A 10 -19.01 22.04 11.63
C LYS A 10 -18.74 21.93 10.14
N VAL A 11 -17.48 22.06 9.73
CA VAL A 11 -17.06 21.75 8.36
C VAL A 11 -16.86 20.24 8.27
N ILE A 12 -17.47 19.60 7.27
CA ILE A 12 -17.29 18.19 6.96
C ILE A 12 -16.64 18.12 5.59
N CYS A 13 -15.55 17.34 5.49
CA CYS A 13 -14.81 17.16 4.24
C CYS A 13 -14.81 15.68 3.88
N GLU A 14 -15.21 15.39 2.65
CA GLU A 14 -15.23 14.04 2.07
C GLU A 14 -14.33 13.99 0.83
N PRO A 15 -13.83 12.81 0.43
CA PRO A 15 -13.05 12.67 -0.80
C PRO A 15 -13.82 13.18 -2.03
N SER A 16 -13.13 13.90 -2.92
CA SER A 16 -13.74 14.41 -4.17
C SER A 16 -14.00 13.31 -5.21
N SER A 17 -13.29 12.18 -5.09
CA SER A 17 -13.28 11.07 -6.04
C SER A 17 -13.47 9.72 -5.33
N GLU A 18 -14.13 8.77 -6.01
CA GLU A 18 -14.31 7.38 -5.55
C GLU A 18 -12.97 6.63 -5.49
N ASN A 19 -12.00 7.06 -6.29
CA ASN A 19 -10.61 6.62 -6.23
C ASN A 19 -9.86 7.55 -5.29
N ASP A 20 -9.88 7.24 -3.98
CA ASP A 20 -9.16 7.88 -2.86
C ASP A 20 -7.62 7.90 -3.05
N GLU A 21 -7.13 8.24 -4.24
CA GLU A 21 -5.72 8.20 -4.61
C GLU A 21 -5.00 9.45 -4.10
N CYS A 22 -4.07 9.21 -3.19
CA CYS A 22 -3.10 10.20 -2.76
C CYS A 22 -2.12 10.49 -3.88
N GLU A 23 -2.08 11.74 -4.31
CA GLU A 23 -1.13 12.22 -5.30
C GLU A 23 0.14 12.73 -4.61
N GLN A 24 1.28 12.53 -5.25
CA GLN A 24 2.53 13.12 -4.78
C GLN A 24 2.50 14.63 -4.99
N CYS A 25 2.95 15.38 -3.99
CA CYS A 25 3.04 16.84 -4.12
C CYS A 25 4.04 17.23 -5.21
N ALA A 26 3.66 18.21 -6.02
CA ALA A 26 4.57 18.82 -6.99
C ALA A 26 5.63 19.67 -6.28
N ASP A 27 6.76 19.93 -6.94
CA ASP A 27 7.83 20.76 -6.38
C ASP A 27 7.35 22.16 -5.97
N SER A 28 6.32 22.68 -6.65
CA SER A 28 5.69 23.97 -6.32
C SER A 28 4.94 23.98 -4.99
N ASP A 29 4.49 22.81 -4.53
CA ASP A 29 3.55 22.67 -3.42
C ASP A 29 4.25 22.11 -2.15
N LEU A 30 5.57 21.92 -2.19
CA LEU A 30 6.33 21.33 -1.09
C LEU A 30 6.24 22.15 0.21
N ASP A 31 6.07 23.47 0.09
CA ASP A 31 5.94 24.40 1.21
C ASP A 31 4.51 24.49 1.75
N GLU A 32 3.54 23.82 1.12
CA GLU A 32 2.15 23.86 1.53
C GLU A 32 1.89 22.95 2.74
N PRO A 33 0.98 23.34 3.66
CA PRO A 33 0.79 22.66 4.95
C PRO A 33 0.34 21.20 4.81
N TYR A 34 -0.33 20.85 3.71
CA TYR A 34 -0.76 19.48 3.42
C TYR A 34 0.37 18.60 2.86
N CYS A 35 1.45 19.19 2.33
CA CYS A 35 2.58 18.47 1.75
C CYS A 35 3.75 18.31 2.72
N ILE A 36 3.94 19.22 3.67
CA ILE A 36 5.09 19.20 4.61
C ILE A 36 5.16 17.90 5.44
N SER A 37 4.01 17.31 5.80
CA SER A 37 3.95 16.17 6.71
C SER A 37 4.23 14.83 6.04
N THR A 38 3.61 14.58 4.88
CA THR A 38 3.68 13.28 4.19
C THR A 38 4.30 13.37 2.79
N GLY A 39 4.35 14.55 2.17
CA GLY A 39 4.71 14.73 0.76
C GLY A 39 3.62 14.31 -0.22
N TYR A 40 2.41 13.99 0.27
CA TYR A 40 1.27 13.57 -0.54
C TYR A 40 0.02 14.38 -0.18
N LYS A 41 -0.75 14.70 -1.21
CA LYS A 41 -2.01 15.45 -1.12
C LYS A 41 -3.15 14.68 -1.75
N ARG A 42 -4.36 14.96 -1.27
CA ARG A 42 -5.61 14.53 -1.91
C ARG A 42 -6.59 15.67 -1.98
N GLU A 43 -7.43 15.63 -3.01
CA GLU A 43 -8.52 16.57 -3.19
C GLU A 43 -9.75 16.14 -2.35
N VAL A 44 -10.22 17.03 -1.49
CA VAL A 44 -11.42 16.83 -0.67
C VAL A 44 -12.45 17.91 -0.93
N ARG A 45 -13.73 17.53 -0.93
CA ARG A 45 -14.87 18.43 -0.98
C ARG A 45 -15.34 18.71 0.43
N CYS A 46 -15.27 19.97 0.83
CA CYS A 46 -15.72 20.43 2.13
C CYS A 46 -17.03 21.19 1.99
N ALA A 47 -17.99 20.88 2.85
CA ALA A 47 -19.24 21.63 2.97
C ALA A 47 -19.50 22.00 4.43
N PHE A 48 -20.18 23.13 4.63
CA PHE A 48 -20.67 23.50 5.95
C PHE A 48 -21.86 22.61 6.30
N SER A 49 -21.75 21.84 7.38
CA SER A 49 -22.85 21.07 7.92
C SER A 49 -23.88 22.02 8.53
N SER A 50 -24.82 22.48 7.72
CA SER A 50 -26.11 22.93 8.23
C SER A 50 -26.97 21.69 8.41
N ALA A 51 -27.45 21.48 9.64
CA ALA A 51 -28.25 20.33 9.99
C ALA A 51 -29.33 20.06 8.92
N MET A 52 -29.25 18.86 8.33
CA MET A 52 -30.22 18.17 7.47
C MET A 52 -30.07 18.15 5.95
N ASN A 53 -29.22 18.94 5.26
CA ASN A 53 -28.97 18.69 3.83
C ASN A 53 -27.57 19.16 3.43
N PHE A 54 -26.72 18.25 2.92
CA PHE A 54 -25.57 18.64 2.12
C PHE A 54 -26.13 19.32 0.86
N SER A 55 -26.10 20.65 0.84
CA SER A 55 -26.40 21.39 -0.38
C SER A 55 -25.08 21.53 -1.13
N ASP A 56 -24.97 20.87 -2.30
CA ASP A 56 -23.80 21.00 -3.20
C ASP A 56 -23.50 22.46 -3.59
N ALA A 57 -24.47 23.36 -3.39
CA ALA A 57 -24.33 24.78 -3.69
C ALA A 57 -23.26 25.51 -2.83
N ASP A 58 -22.93 24.99 -1.65
CA ASP A 58 -21.93 25.60 -0.73
C ASP A 58 -20.68 24.73 -0.54
N ALA A 59 -20.49 23.70 -1.37
CA ALA A 59 -19.30 22.86 -1.31
C ALA A 59 -18.10 23.56 -1.98
N TYR A 60 -16.93 23.50 -1.35
CA TYR A 60 -15.68 23.97 -1.92
C TYR A 60 -14.63 22.85 -1.91
N ILE A 61 -13.72 22.92 -2.88
CA ILE A 61 -12.64 21.96 -3.05
C ILE A 61 -11.41 22.47 -2.31
N THR A 62 -10.75 21.60 -1.55
CA THR A 62 -9.47 21.91 -0.88
C THR A 62 -8.57 20.68 -0.85
N PHE A 63 -7.32 20.85 -0.45
CA PHE A 63 -6.35 19.76 -0.33
C PHE A 63 -6.11 19.37 1.12
N GLN A 64 -5.91 18.07 1.35
CA GLN A 64 -5.55 17.54 2.65
C GLN A 64 -4.36 16.59 2.53
N SER A 65 -3.52 16.57 3.56
CA SER A 65 -2.43 15.59 3.68
C SER A 65 -3.02 14.18 3.74
N CYS A 66 -2.41 13.25 3.04
CA CYS A 66 -2.83 11.86 3.09
C CYS A 66 -1.65 10.91 3.00
N THR A 67 -1.90 9.64 3.32
CA THR A 67 -0.88 8.58 3.30
C THR A 67 -1.03 7.81 2.00
N PRO A 68 0.03 7.65 1.19
CA PRO A 68 -0.06 6.89 -0.05
C PRO A 68 -0.50 5.45 0.25
N PRO A 69 -1.28 4.83 -0.65
CA PRO A 69 -1.60 3.42 -0.52
C PRO A 69 -0.31 2.60 -0.49
N PRO A 70 -0.25 1.53 0.33
CA PRO A 70 0.92 0.67 0.36
C PRO A 70 1.17 0.13 -1.05
N SER A 71 2.41 0.25 -1.55
CA SER A 71 2.73 -0.23 -2.88
C SER A 71 2.66 -1.75 -2.92
N ASP A 72 1.65 -2.29 -3.61
CA ASP A 72 1.44 -3.74 -3.77
C ASP A 72 2.64 -4.45 -4.40
N PHE A 73 3.44 -3.70 -5.17
CA PHE A 73 4.66 -4.19 -5.80
C PHE A 73 5.65 -4.80 -4.80
N ALA A 74 5.84 -4.15 -3.64
CA ALA A 74 6.77 -4.66 -2.63
C ALA A 74 6.27 -5.98 -2.01
N THR A 75 4.96 -6.13 -1.86
CA THR A 75 4.33 -7.35 -1.35
C THR A 75 4.41 -8.47 -2.36
N PHE A 76 4.14 -8.18 -3.64
CA PHE A 76 4.25 -9.14 -4.74
C PHE A 76 5.67 -9.68 -4.88
N VAL A 77 6.67 -8.80 -4.92
CA VAL A 77 8.09 -9.20 -5.04
C VAL A 77 8.54 -10.05 -3.86
N LYS A 78 8.13 -9.72 -2.63
CA LYS A 78 8.43 -10.55 -1.46
C LYS A 78 7.84 -11.96 -1.57
N PHE A 79 6.58 -12.05 -2.03
CA PHE A 79 5.92 -13.34 -2.23
C PHE A 79 6.63 -14.18 -3.30
N GLU A 80 6.97 -13.57 -4.43
CA GLU A 80 7.65 -14.24 -5.54
C GLU A 80 9.04 -14.76 -5.11
N VAL A 81 9.85 -13.93 -4.44
CA VAL A 81 11.16 -14.33 -3.91
C VAL A 81 11.04 -15.50 -2.93
N LEU A 82 10.06 -15.45 -2.02
CA LEU A 82 9.84 -16.52 -1.06
C LEU A 82 9.45 -17.82 -1.77
N MET A 83 8.63 -17.75 -2.80
CA MET A 83 8.26 -18.92 -3.60
C MET A 83 9.44 -19.51 -4.36
N PHE A 84 10.28 -18.68 -4.97
CA PHE A 84 11.51 -19.13 -5.62
C PHE A 84 12.48 -19.82 -4.64
N LEU A 85 12.63 -19.29 -3.42
CA LEU A 85 13.48 -19.89 -2.39
C LEU A 85 12.97 -21.28 -1.96
N LEU A 86 11.67 -21.41 -1.70
CA LEU A 86 11.06 -22.69 -1.33
C LEU A 86 11.16 -23.73 -2.45
N PHE A 87 10.96 -23.30 -3.70
CA PHE A 87 11.13 -24.15 -4.87
C PHE A 87 12.58 -24.64 -5.01
N SER A 88 13.55 -23.72 -4.86
CA SER A 88 14.98 -24.03 -4.94
C SER A 88 15.43 -25.00 -3.84
N LEU A 89 14.94 -24.83 -2.62
CA LEU A 89 15.19 -25.75 -1.50
C LEU A 89 14.61 -27.14 -1.78
N SER A 90 13.37 -27.19 -2.30
CA SER A 90 12.72 -28.45 -2.66
C SER A 90 13.51 -29.22 -3.71
N LEU A 91 13.94 -28.53 -4.79
CA LEU A 91 14.81 -29.11 -5.81
C LEU A 91 16.16 -29.54 -5.24
N SER A 92 16.76 -28.76 -4.36
CA SER A 92 18.04 -29.10 -3.71
C SER A 92 17.94 -30.38 -2.88
N ILE A 93 16.85 -30.59 -2.17
CA ILE A 93 16.61 -31.82 -1.39
C ILE A 93 16.46 -33.02 -2.33
N VAL A 94 15.64 -32.88 -3.39
CA VAL A 94 15.40 -33.96 -4.36
C VAL A 94 16.68 -34.34 -5.11
N THR A 95 17.43 -33.36 -5.59
CA THR A 95 18.71 -33.58 -6.29
C THR A 95 19.74 -34.23 -5.37
N ARG A 96 19.89 -33.76 -4.12
CA ARG A 96 20.78 -34.41 -3.13
C ARG A 96 20.38 -35.86 -2.86
N ARG A 97 19.07 -36.14 -2.71
CA ARG A 97 18.57 -37.50 -2.50
C ARG A 97 18.85 -38.39 -3.70
N LYS A 98 18.63 -37.88 -4.92
CA LYS A 98 18.92 -38.58 -6.17
C LYS A 98 20.41 -38.90 -6.28
N HIS A 99 21.29 -37.91 -6.06
CA HIS A 99 22.75 -38.12 -6.11
C HIS A 99 23.23 -39.15 -5.09
N ARG A 100 22.71 -39.12 -3.85
CA ARG A 100 23.03 -40.14 -2.85
C ARG A 100 22.65 -41.55 -3.30
N LEU A 101 21.50 -41.70 -3.94
CA LEU A 101 21.00 -43.01 -4.37
C LEU A 101 21.81 -43.56 -5.55
N HIS A 102 22.20 -42.71 -6.51
CA HIS A 102 23.11 -43.10 -7.60
C HIS A 102 24.51 -43.49 -7.08
N ALA A 103 25.04 -42.78 -6.08
CA ALA A 103 26.33 -43.13 -5.48
C ALA A 103 26.31 -44.52 -4.83
N LEU A 104 25.21 -44.89 -4.16
CA LEU A 104 25.03 -46.22 -3.58
C LEU A 104 24.91 -47.33 -4.63
N GLN A 105 24.23 -47.07 -5.75
CA GLN A 105 24.10 -48.03 -6.85
C GLN A 105 25.44 -48.30 -7.53
N HIS A 106 26.26 -47.26 -7.77
CA HIS A 106 27.59 -47.43 -8.33
C HIS A 106 28.49 -48.29 -7.45
N HIS A 107 28.44 -48.10 -6.12
CA HIS A 107 29.20 -48.94 -5.19
C HIS A 107 28.80 -50.41 -5.26
N ARG A 108 27.49 -50.72 -5.34
CA ARG A 108 27.03 -52.11 -5.49
C ARG A 108 27.47 -52.72 -6.81
N ILE A 109 27.37 -51.99 -7.93
CA ILE A 109 27.78 -52.50 -9.25
C ILE A 109 29.28 -52.82 -9.27
N GLN A 110 30.12 -51.99 -8.65
CA GLN A 110 31.56 -52.27 -8.55
C GLN A 110 31.87 -53.53 -7.73
N GLN A 111 31.06 -53.86 -6.72
CA GLN A 111 31.23 -55.11 -5.95
C GLN A 111 30.85 -56.37 -6.73
N TYR A 112 29.98 -56.26 -7.76
CA TYR A 112 29.62 -57.41 -8.61
C TYR A 112 30.60 -57.65 -9.77
N LEU A 113 31.47 -56.69 -10.07
CA LEU A 113 32.43 -56.76 -11.18
C LEU A 113 33.86 -57.09 -10.72
N ALA A 114 34.10 -57.16 -9.41
CA ALA A 114 35.35 -57.59 -8.79
C ALA A 114 35.24 -59.06 -8.34
#